data_AF-A0A944IWG3-F1
#
_entry.id   AF-A0A944IWG3-F1
#
_cell.length_a   1.000
_cell.length_b   1.000
_cell.length_c   1.000
_cell.angle_alpha   90.00
_cell.angle_beta   90.00
_cell.angle_gamma   90.00
#
_symmetry.space_group_name_H-M   'P 1'
#
loop_
_entity.id
_entity.type
_entity.pdbx_description
1 polymer ?
#
loop_
_entity_poly.entity_id
_entity_poly.type
_entity_poly.pdbx_seq_one_letter_code
_entity_poly.pdbx_strand_id
1 'polypeptide(L)'
;MIRPPLNRDMTHAELTALPVSFSLDVSNRALRIGRTQGYAMAKQGTYPIRVLRLGRQYRCTRYDLLRFLGVSVDSAEHTAV
;
A
#
# COMPACT_ATOMS: atom_id res chain seq x y z
N MET A 1 4.98 11.63 16.93
CA MET A 1 3.75 11.89 16.15
C MET A 1 4.18 12.19 14.71
N ILE A 2 4.19 11.19 13.82
CA ILE A 2 4.62 11.37 12.43
C ILE A 2 3.39 11.89 11.65
N ARG A 3 3.38 13.17 11.29
CA ARG A 3 2.35 13.74 10.39
C ARG A 3 2.65 13.21 8.98
N PRO A 4 1.76 12.44 8.34
CA PRO A 4 1.97 12.06 6.95
C PRO A 4 1.75 13.28 6.04
N PRO A 5 2.59 13.49 5.01
CA PRO A 5 2.38 14.55 4.04
C PRO A 5 1.13 14.28 3.19
N LEU A 6 0.42 15.37 2.85
CA LEU A 6 -0.80 15.43 2.02
C LEU A 6 -0.57 15.08 0.53
N ASN A 7 0.62 14.61 0.16
CA ASN A 7 0.93 14.35 -1.24
C ASN A 7 0.33 13.01 -1.67
N ARG A 8 -0.32 12.95 -2.84
CA ARG A 8 -0.90 11.69 -3.35
C ARG A 8 0.17 10.66 -3.69
N ASP A 9 1.41 11.10 -3.82
CA ASP A 9 2.57 10.30 -4.14
C ASP A 9 3.18 9.72 -2.87
N MET A 10 3.49 8.42 -2.87
CA MET A 10 4.12 7.72 -1.76
C MET A 10 5.59 7.48 -2.13
N THR A 11 6.51 8.03 -1.35
CA THR A 11 7.94 7.86 -1.61
C THR A 11 8.45 6.49 -1.15
N HIS A 12 9.56 6.00 -1.74
CA HIS A 12 10.12 4.68 -1.40
C HIS A 12 10.48 4.56 0.10
N ALA A 13 10.99 5.63 0.72
CA ALA A 13 11.26 5.68 2.15
C ALA A 13 10.01 5.49 3.00
N GLU A 14 8.88 6.12 2.61
CA GLU A 14 7.59 5.93 3.28
C GLU A 14 7.10 4.48 3.14
N LEU A 15 7.28 3.87 1.96
CA LEU A 15 6.88 2.49 1.68
C LEU A 15 7.69 1.48 2.52
N THR A 16 8.96 1.77 2.76
CA THR A 16 9.84 0.94 3.59
C THR A 16 9.64 1.13 5.08
N ALA A 17 9.23 2.31 5.51
CA ALA A 17 8.84 2.60 6.88
C ALA A 17 7.45 2.06 7.28
N LEU A 18 6.68 1.48 6.35
CA LEU A 18 5.35 0.98 6.65
C LEU A 18 5.40 -0.18 7.66
N PRO A 19 4.46 -0.20 8.63
CA PRO A 19 4.28 -1.34 9.52
C PRO A 19 3.89 -2.59 8.73
N VAL A 20 4.11 -3.77 9.32
CA VAL A 20 3.83 -5.07 8.69
C VAL A 20 2.38 -5.17 8.17
N SER A 21 1.43 -4.52 8.86
CA SER A 21 0.04 -4.36 8.41
C SER A 21 -0.40 -2.90 8.44
N PHE A 22 -1.10 -2.45 7.40
CA PHE A 22 -1.64 -1.08 7.28
C PHE A 22 -3.06 -1.07 6.71
N SER A 23 -3.69 0.11 6.70
CA SER A 23 -5.06 0.28 6.23
C SER A 23 -5.17 0.26 4.70
N LEU A 24 -6.38 -0.02 4.22
CA LEU A 24 -6.69 0.04 2.79
C LEU A 24 -6.40 1.42 2.17
N ASP A 25 -6.57 2.49 2.95
CA ASP A 25 -6.33 3.86 2.50
C ASP A 25 -4.86 4.10 2.10
N VAL A 26 -3.93 3.58 2.92
CA VAL A 26 -2.48 3.63 2.62
C VAL A 26 -2.16 2.80 1.37
N SER A 27 -2.80 1.64 1.20
CA SER A 27 -2.66 0.82 -0.01
C SER A 27 -3.16 1.55 -1.25
N ASN A 28 -4.31 2.24 -1.15
CA ASN A 28 -4.91 3.00 -2.24
C ASN A 28 -3.98 4.13 -2.69
N ARG A 29 -3.34 4.83 -1.74
CA ARG A 29 -2.34 5.85 -2.04
C ARG A 29 -1.12 5.23 -2.75
N ALA A 30 -0.60 4.12 -2.23
CA ALA A 30 0.53 3.40 -2.82
C ALA A 30 0.27 2.98 -4.27
N LEU A 31 -0.95 2.53 -4.56
CA LEU A 31 -1.37 1.98 -5.85
C LEU A 31 -2.01 3.03 -6.77
N ARG A 32 -2.07 4.31 -6.36
CA ARG A 32 -2.79 5.39 -7.06
C ARG A 32 -4.25 5.04 -7.39
N ILE A 33 -4.91 4.27 -6.52
CA ILE A 33 -6.34 3.90 -6.63
C ILE A 33 -7.18 4.91 -5.82
N GLY A 34 -8.28 5.37 -6.40
CA GLY A 34 -9.22 6.25 -5.69
C GLY A 34 -9.89 5.55 -4.50
N ARG A 35 -10.06 6.26 -3.38
CA ARG A 35 -10.67 5.73 -2.13
C ARG A 35 -11.90 4.85 -2.36
N THR A 36 -12.86 5.32 -3.16
CA THR A 36 -14.14 4.64 -3.39
C THR A 36 -13.95 3.36 -4.20
N GLN A 37 -13.11 3.41 -5.25
CA GLN A 37 -12.82 2.23 -6.08
C GLN A 37 -12.05 1.19 -5.28
N GLY A 38 -11.10 1.62 -4.46
CA GLY A 38 -10.33 0.70 -3.64
C GLY A 38 -11.19 -0.07 -2.64
N TYR A 39 -12.09 0.62 -1.93
CA TYR A 39 -13.03 -0.04 -1.02
C TYR A 39 -14.00 -0.97 -1.76
N ALA A 40 -14.46 -0.59 -2.96
CA ALA A 40 -15.32 -1.46 -3.78
C ALA A 40 -14.58 -2.74 -4.20
N MET A 41 -13.35 -2.62 -4.70
CA MET A 41 -12.50 -3.76 -5.08
C MET A 41 -12.16 -4.65 -3.87
N ALA A 42 -11.90 -4.07 -2.71
CA ALA A 42 -11.66 -4.82 -1.47
C ALA A 42 -12.90 -5.62 -1.03
N LYS A 43 -14.09 -5.06 -1.19
CA LYS A 43 -15.36 -5.76 -0.91
C LYS A 43 -15.66 -6.86 -1.94
N GLN A 44 -15.27 -6.66 -3.19
CA GLN A 44 -15.44 -7.60 -4.31
C GLN A 44 -14.35 -8.70 -4.33
N GLY A 45 -13.27 -8.55 -3.56
CA GLY A 45 -12.13 -9.46 -3.59
C GLY A 45 -11.24 -9.34 -4.83
N THR A 46 -11.46 -8.32 -5.67
CA THR A 46 -10.70 -8.04 -6.91
C THR A 46 -9.51 -7.11 -6.66
N TYR A 47 -9.19 -6.84 -5.40
CA TYR A 47 -8.10 -5.94 -5.05
C TYR A 47 -6.75 -6.60 -5.46
N PRO A 48 -5.82 -5.85 -6.08
CA PRO A 48 -4.57 -6.41 -6.61
C PRO A 48 -3.64 -7.02 -5.57
N ILE A 49 -3.82 -6.65 -4.29
CA ILE A 49 -3.08 -7.20 -3.15
C ILE A 49 -4.04 -7.90 -2.19
N ARG A 50 -3.53 -8.87 -1.43
CA ARG A 50 -4.33 -9.60 -0.45
C ARG A 50 -4.81 -8.67 0.66
N VAL A 51 -6.13 -8.57 0.81
CA VAL A 51 -6.77 -7.81 1.89
C VAL A 51 -7.28 -8.77 2.95
N LEU A 52 -6.85 -8.56 4.19
CA LEU A 52 -7.34 -9.26 5.38
C LEU A 52 -8.47 -8.45 6.01
N ARG A 53 -9.65 -9.08 6.15
CA ARG A 53 -10.80 -8.46 6.82
C ARG A 53 -10.75 -8.78 8.32
N LEU A 54 -10.34 -7.82 9.13
CA LEU A 54 -10.40 -7.92 10.59
C LEU A 54 -11.67 -7.21 11.09
N GLY A 55 -12.76 -7.97 11.14
CA GLY A 55 -14.08 -7.49 11.54
C GLY A 55 -14.61 -6.41 10.59
N ARG A 56 -14.61 -5.16 11.08
CA ARG A 56 -15.04 -3.96 10.31
C ARG A 56 -13.90 -3.27 9.57
N GLN A 57 -12.65 -3.62 9.82
CA GLN A 57 -11.49 -2.99 9.20
C GLN A 57 -10.86 -3.90 8.15
N TYR A 58 -10.39 -3.28 7.07
CA TYR A 58 -9.57 -3.93 6.07
C TYR A 58 -8.10 -3.61 6.35
N ARG A 59 -7.29 -4.66 6.43
CA ARG A 59 -5.83 -4.55 6.55
C ARG A 59 -5.16 -5.18 5.35
N CYS A 60 -4.11 -4.52 4.88
CA CYS A 60 -3.23 -5.03 3.86
C CYS A 60 -1.85 -5.28 4.47
N THR A 61 -1.09 -6.19 3.89
CA THR A 61 0.26 -6.54 4.35
C THR A 61 1.30 -5.82 3.49
N ARG A 62 2.38 -5.35 4.11
CA ARG A 62 3.53 -4.77 3.38
C ARG A 62 4.15 -5.75 2.40
N TYR A 63 4.20 -7.03 2.76
CA TYR A 63 4.71 -8.09 1.90
C TYR A 63 3.98 -8.18 0.56
N ASP A 64 2.64 -8.26 0.59
CA ASP A 64 1.82 -8.32 -0.63
C ASP A 64 1.95 -7.05 -1.48
N LEU A 65 2.02 -5.88 -0.83
CA LEU A 65 2.22 -4.62 -1.53
C LEU A 65 3.57 -4.56 -2.23
N LEU A 66 4.66 -4.89 -1.54
CA LEU A 66 6.00 -4.92 -2.10
C LEU A 66 6.11 -5.93 -3.25
N ARG A 67 5.54 -7.13 -3.07
CA ARG A 67 5.45 -8.15 -4.11
C ARG A 67 4.73 -7.64 -5.36
N PHE A 68 3.60 -6.95 -5.18
CA PHE A 68 2.83 -6.41 -6.30
C PHE A 68 3.57 -5.28 -7.03
N LEU A 69 4.26 -4.41 -6.31
CA LEU A 69 5.09 -3.36 -6.91
C LEU A 69 6.38 -3.91 -7.56
N GLY A 70 6.72 -5.19 -7.35
CA GLY A 70 7.98 -5.76 -7.82
C GLY A 70 9.20 -5.19 -7.09
N VAL A 71 8.99 -4.47 -6.00
CA VAL A 71 10.06 -3.90 -5.17
C VAL A 71 10.52 -4.98 -4.22
N SER A 72 11.58 -5.70 -4.59
CA SER A 72 12.29 -6.53 -3.63
C SER A 72 12.92 -5.61 -2.59
N VAL A 73 12.89 -6.00 -1.32
CA VAL A 73 13.55 -5.25 -0.22
C VAL A 73 15.08 -5.22 -0.39
N ASP A 74 15.59 -5.86 -1.45
CA ASP A 74 16.97 -5.86 -1.92
C ASP A 74 17.29 -4.77 -2.96
N SER A 75 16.37 -3.88 -3.33
CA SER A 75 16.69 -2.76 -4.23
C SER A 75 17.39 -1.62 -3.48
N ALA A 76 18.58 -1.91 -2.99
CA ALA A 76 19.67 -0.98 -3.18
C ALA A 76 19.77 -0.75 -4.70
N GLU A 77 19.77 0.53 -5.09
CA GLU A 77 20.16 1.00 -6.42
C GLU A 77 19.15 0.78 -7.57
N HIS A 78 18.36 1.81 -7.86
CA HIS A 78 18.19 2.30 -9.23
C HIS A 78 17.93 3.81 -9.21
N THR A 79 19.04 4.54 -9.09
CA THR A 79 19.14 5.89 -9.62
C THR A 79 19.31 5.80 -11.14
N ALA A 80 18.71 6.77 -11.84
CA ALA A 80 18.92 7.16 -13.24
C ALA A 80 18.33 6.26 -14.33
N VAL A 81 17.32 6.79 -15.04
CA VAL A 81 17.44 7.24 -16.43
C VAL A 81 16.54 8.44 -16.67
#